data_AF-A0A0C3BNG2-F1
#
_entry.id   AF-A0A0C3BNG2-F1
#
_cell.length_a   1.000
_cell.length_b   1.000
_cell.length_c   1.000
_cell.angle_alpha   90.00
_cell.angle_beta   90.00
_cell.angle_gamma   90.00
#
_symmetry.space_group_name_H-M   'P 1'
#
loop_
_entity.id
_entity.type
_entity.pdbx_description
1 polymer ?
#
loop_
_entity_poly.entity_id
_entity_poly.type
_entity_poly.pdbx_seq_one_letter_code
_entity_poly.pdbx_strand_id
1 'polypeptide(L)'
;MADYVSDSPELRLHLRNLLHDYSLSHYMTNYLTFTEDLASEFIEDLKPIPLTDPYSLVRPVDPYDAFSQLHGMGSLEPYDEILQTTNDATIISQKRHGRNPRQTKIRELCGVMTNIDILSVESIDEDRLIPKNVFSIYALMVLRQANPSQMYAFIPPIVKAIKKFRRDVNIADACGTKCRDTKAVVWGEGEGGG
;
A
#
# COMPACT_ATOMS: atom_id res chain seq x y z
N MET A 1 -20.38 -61.85 13.92
CA MET A 1 -21.50 -61.98 12.98
C MET A 1 -22.53 -60.98 13.48
N ALA A 2 -22.51 -59.76 12.93
CA ALA A 2 -23.36 -58.66 13.41
C ALA A 2 -24.69 -58.76 12.66
N ASP A 3 -25.74 -59.15 13.38
CA ASP A 3 -27.10 -59.14 12.87
C ASP A 3 -27.48 -57.71 12.49
N TYR A 4 -27.65 -57.48 11.20
CA TYR A 4 -28.15 -56.24 10.63
C TYR A 4 -29.62 -56.10 11.06
N VAL A 5 -29.88 -55.32 12.10
CA VAL A 5 -31.23 -54.87 12.46
C VAL A 5 -31.77 -54.10 11.25
N SER A 6 -32.66 -54.74 10.49
CA SER A 6 -33.34 -54.08 9.37
C SER A 6 -34.30 -53.06 9.96
N ASP A 7 -33.92 -51.78 9.90
CA ASP A 7 -34.79 -50.68 10.29
C ASP A 7 -36.13 -50.79 9.56
N SER A 8 -37.23 -50.70 10.31
CA SER A 8 -38.59 -50.71 9.75
C SER A 8 -38.72 -49.63 8.67
N PRO A 9 -39.26 -49.94 7.47
CA PRO A 9 -39.42 -48.98 6.38
C PRO A 9 -40.30 -47.79 6.78
N GLU A 10 -41.20 -47.99 7.73
CA GLU A 10 -42.08 -46.97 8.30
C GLU A 10 -41.28 -45.91 9.08
N LEU A 11 -40.31 -46.34 9.88
CA LEU A 11 -39.41 -45.44 10.61
C LEU A 11 -38.57 -44.60 9.65
N ARG A 12 -38.07 -45.22 8.57
CA ARG A 12 -37.29 -44.52 7.54
C ARG A 12 -38.12 -43.46 6.82
N LEU A 13 -39.39 -43.75 6.54
CA LEU A 13 -40.31 -42.78 5.94
C LEU A 13 -40.61 -41.64 6.90
N HIS A 14 -40.88 -41.94 8.17
CA HIS A 14 -41.13 -40.94 9.19
C HIS A 14 -39.94 -39.98 9.38
N LEU A 15 -38.72 -40.53 9.49
CA LEU A 15 -37.50 -39.72 9.61
C LEU A 15 -37.27 -38.83 8.39
N ARG A 16 -37.56 -39.33 7.18
CA ARG A 16 -37.45 -38.52 5.95
C ARG A 16 -38.42 -37.36 5.95
N ASN A 17 -39.68 -37.59 6.33
CA ASN A 17 -40.68 -36.53 6.39
C ASN A 17 -40.30 -35.49 7.45
N LEU A 18 -39.84 -35.94 8.62
CA LEU A 18 -39.40 -35.04 9.69
C LEU A 18 -38.22 -34.16 9.26
N LEU A 19 -37.20 -34.74 8.63
CA LEU A 19 -36.05 -34.01 8.12
C LEU A 19 -36.43 -33.07 6.97
N HIS A 20 -37.35 -33.49 6.10
CA HIS A 20 -37.86 -32.68 5.01
C HIS A 20 -38.58 -31.44 5.55
N ASP A 21 -39.50 -31.61 6.49
CA ASP A 21 -40.26 -30.50 7.08
C ASP A 21 -39.35 -29.51 7.81
N TYR A 22 -38.36 -30.03 8.56
CA TYR A 22 -37.32 -29.21 9.20
C TYR A 22 -36.49 -28.44 8.17
N SER A 23 -36.12 -29.09 7.05
CA SER A 23 -35.33 -28.44 6.01
C SER A 23 -36.10 -27.32 5.32
N LEU A 24 -37.40 -27.50 5.10
CA LEU A 24 -38.27 -26.52 4.47
C LEU A 24 -38.48 -25.32 5.40
N SER A 25 -38.65 -25.55 6.71
CA SER A 25 -38.83 -24.47 7.67
C SER A 25 -37.56 -23.65 7.96
N HIS A 26 -36.38 -24.28 7.94
CA HIS A 26 -35.14 -23.63 8.39
C HIS A 26 -34.14 -23.29 7.28
N TYR A 27 -34.06 -24.06 6.19
CA TYR A 27 -33.14 -23.78 5.09
C TYR A 27 -33.78 -23.02 3.94
N MET A 28 -35.10 -23.16 3.73
CA MET A 28 -35.81 -22.40 2.71
C MET A 28 -36.33 -21.05 3.21
N THR A 29 -35.89 -20.58 4.38
CA THR A 29 -36.00 -19.17 4.73
C THR A 29 -35.36 -18.39 3.58
N ASN A 30 -36.14 -17.58 2.89
CA ASN A 30 -35.65 -16.83 1.75
C ASN A 30 -34.68 -15.77 2.27
N TYR A 31 -33.40 -16.12 2.32
CA TYR A 31 -32.35 -15.25 2.85
C TYR A 31 -32.32 -13.92 2.12
N LEU A 32 -32.73 -13.89 0.85
CA LEU A 32 -32.85 -12.65 0.08
C LEU A 32 -33.88 -11.71 0.72
N THR A 33 -35.13 -12.18 0.93
CA THR A 33 -36.17 -11.35 1.55
C THR A 33 -35.82 -10.97 2.97
N PHE A 34 -35.22 -11.90 3.74
CA PHE A 34 -34.77 -11.60 5.09
C PHE A 34 -33.70 -10.48 5.11
N THR A 35 -32.73 -10.53 4.19
CA THR A 35 -31.71 -9.48 4.09
C THR A 35 -32.28 -8.16 3.57
N GLU A 36 -33.28 -8.20 2.68
CA GLU A 36 -33.95 -7.01 2.16
C GLU A 36 -34.77 -6.31 3.26
N ASP A 37 -35.54 -7.06 4.03
CA ASP A 37 -36.32 -6.53 5.15
C ASP A 37 -35.41 -5.92 6.22
N LEU A 38 -34.36 -6.65 6.59
CA LEU A 38 -33.37 -6.20 7.58
C LEU A 38 -32.58 -4.98 7.09
N ALA A 39 -32.16 -4.97 5.82
CA ALA A 39 -31.50 -3.80 5.23
C ALA A 39 -32.44 -2.58 5.16
N SER A 40 -33.73 -2.79 4.89
CA SER A 40 -34.73 -1.72 4.86
C SER A 40 -34.92 -1.10 6.25
N GLU A 41 -35.02 -1.93 7.30
CA GLU A 41 -35.07 -1.48 8.69
C GLU A 41 -33.84 -0.61 9.06
N PHE A 42 -32.63 -1.05 8.68
CA PHE A 42 -31.42 -0.27 8.93
C PHE A 42 -31.36 1.04 8.15
N ILE A 43 -31.86 1.06 6.92
CA ILE A 43 -31.82 2.26 6.07
C ILE A 43 -32.79 3.33 6.59
N GLU A 44 -33.93 2.94 7.14
CA GLU A 44 -34.89 3.89 7.74
C GLU A 44 -34.31 4.64 8.95
N ASP A 45 -33.46 3.98 9.74
CA ASP A 45 -32.85 4.55 10.94
C ASP A 45 -31.56 5.37 10.66
N LEU A 46 -31.01 5.30 9.44
CA LEU A 46 -29.78 6.00 9.10
C LEU A 46 -30.01 7.51 8.91
N LYS A 47 -29.40 8.31 9.79
CA LYS A 47 -29.33 9.76 9.59
C LYS A 47 -28.43 10.08 8.40
N PRO A 48 -28.80 11.05 7.54
CA PRO A 48 -27.98 11.46 6.41
C PRO A 48 -26.61 11.90 6.91
N ILE A 49 -25.55 11.29 6.36
CA ILE A 49 -24.17 11.64 6.70
C ILE A 49 -23.93 13.08 6.25
N PRO A 50 -23.48 13.97 7.12
CA PRO A 50 -23.13 15.32 6.71
C PRO A 50 -22.01 15.25 5.66
N LEU A 51 -22.27 15.80 4.47
CA LEU A 51 -21.32 15.81 3.35
C LEU A 51 -20.05 16.60 3.66
N THR A 52 -20.10 17.44 4.67
CA THR A 52 -19.00 18.22 5.20
C THR A 52 -18.94 17.98 6.70
N ASP A 53 -17.88 17.31 7.16
CA ASP A 53 -17.62 17.17 8.59
C ASP A 53 -17.35 18.58 9.19
N PRO A 54 -18.17 19.07 10.13
CA PRO A 54 -17.94 20.37 10.77
C PRO A 54 -16.65 20.40 11.60
N TYR A 55 -16.11 19.22 11.95
CA TYR A 55 -14.79 19.03 12.56
C TYR A 55 -13.76 18.49 11.57
N SER A 56 -14.06 18.55 10.26
CA SER A 56 -13.09 18.18 9.22
C SER A 56 -11.87 19.03 9.46
N LEU A 57 -10.77 18.38 9.82
CA LEU A 57 -9.54 19.05 10.19
C LEU A 57 -9.14 19.96 9.04
N VAL A 58 -9.39 21.26 9.19
CA VAL A 58 -8.94 22.28 8.25
C VAL A 58 -7.45 22.07 8.15
N ARG A 59 -6.96 21.70 6.96
CA ARG A 59 -5.54 21.49 6.77
C ARG A 59 -4.86 22.81 7.18
N PRO A 60 -3.95 22.78 8.16
CA PRO A 60 -3.25 23.99 8.55
C PRO A 60 -2.53 24.55 7.32
N VAL A 61 -2.50 25.87 7.22
CA VAL A 61 -1.75 26.58 6.18
C VAL A 61 -0.30 26.09 6.24
N ASP A 62 0.31 25.93 5.07
CA ASP A 62 1.70 25.49 4.99
C ASP A 62 2.58 26.42 5.85
N PRO A 63 3.47 25.88 6.69
CA PRO A 63 4.25 26.70 7.61
C PRO A 63 5.15 27.70 6.88
N TYR A 64 5.61 27.38 5.67
CA TYR A 64 6.40 28.31 4.87
C TYR A 64 5.55 29.44 4.33
N ASP A 65 4.33 29.17 3.85
CA ASP A 65 3.42 30.21 3.38
C ASP A 65 3.04 31.18 4.50
N ALA A 66 2.70 30.66 5.68
CA ALA A 66 2.39 31.47 6.85
C ALA A 66 3.59 32.34 7.27
N PHE A 67 4.78 31.76 7.28
CA PHE A 67 6.03 32.46 7.62
C PHE A 67 6.42 33.51 6.56
N SER A 68 6.31 33.18 5.28
CA SER A 68 6.61 34.07 4.15
C SER A 68 5.68 35.28 4.15
N GLN A 69 4.38 35.07 4.41
CA GLN A 69 3.40 36.15 4.57
C GLN A 69 3.70 37.01 5.80
N LEU A 70 4.01 36.38 6.94
CA LEU A 70 4.30 37.09 8.18
C LEU A 70 5.55 37.97 8.08
N HIS A 71 6.58 37.48 7.39
CA HIS A 71 7.87 38.18 7.26
C HIS A 71 8.02 38.96 5.94
N GLY A 72 6.99 38.98 5.08
CA GLY A 72 7.03 39.69 3.81
C GLY A 72 8.18 39.27 2.90
N MET A 73 8.55 37.98 2.90
CA MET A 73 9.77 37.50 2.21
C MET A 73 9.75 37.73 0.71
N GLY A 74 8.57 37.77 0.10
CA GLY A 74 8.42 38.11 -1.33
C GLY A 74 8.80 39.55 -1.69
N SER A 75 9.00 40.43 -0.71
CA SER A 75 9.42 41.83 -0.92
C SER A 75 10.90 42.08 -0.64
N LEU A 76 11.66 41.06 -0.21
CA LEU A 76 13.09 41.21 0.06
C LEU A 76 13.85 41.31 -1.27
N GLU A 77 14.68 42.34 -1.38
CA GLU A 77 15.62 42.46 -2.48
C GLU A 77 16.55 41.23 -2.49
N PRO A 78 16.86 40.66 -3.67
CA PRO A 78 17.82 39.58 -3.79
C PRO A 78 19.11 39.93 -3.05
N TYR A 79 19.45 39.15 -2.04
CA TYR A 79 20.65 39.39 -1.27
C TYR A 79 21.86 38.96 -2.09
N ASP A 80 22.67 39.91 -2.53
CA ASP A 80 23.97 39.62 -3.11
C ASP A 80 24.88 39.08 -2.00
N GLU A 81 25.00 37.76 -1.95
CA GLU A 81 25.97 37.08 -1.10
C GLU A 81 27.40 37.40 -1.56
N ILE A 82 27.86 38.61 -1.25
CA ILE A 82 29.28 38.92 -1.28
C ILE A 82 29.88 38.12 -0.13
N LEU A 83 30.37 36.93 -0.43
CA LEU A 83 31.09 36.09 0.51
C LEU A 83 32.29 36.89 1.03
N GLN A 84 32.13 37.52 2.19
CA GLN A 84 33.22 38.16 2.91
C GLN A 84 34.10 37.08 3.54
N THR A 85 34.89 36.42 2.70
CA THR A 85 35.86 35.44 3.17
C THR A 85 37.07 36.19 3.72
N THR A 86 37.36 36.01 5.01
CA THR A 86 38.64 36.43 5.61
C THR A 86 39.80 35.83 4.82
N ASN A 87 40.87 36.59 4.61
CA ASN A 87 42.03 36.19 3.79
C ASN A 87 42.63 34.83 4.21
N ASP A 88 42.46 34.42 5.46
CA ASP A 88 42.95 33.12 5.94
C ASP A 88 42.12 31.93 5.42
N ALA A 89 40.81 32.13 5.21
CA ALA A 89 39.90 31.12 4.70
C ALA A 89 40.13 30.85 3.19
N THR A 90 40.52 31.87 2.43
CA THR A 90 40.85 31.74 1.01
C THR A 90 42.15 30.97 0.80
N ILE A 91 43.15 31.17 1.67
CA ILE A 91 44.40 30.40 1.63
C ILE A 91 44.14 28.90 1.88
N ILE A 92 43.23 28.55 2.79
CA ILE A 92 42.89 27.15 3.11
C ILE A 92 42.11 26.49 1.96
N SER A 93 41.12 27.18 1.37
CA SER A 93 40.36 26.64 0.24
C SER A 93 41.22 26.49 -1.02
N GLN A 94 42.13 27.44 -1.26
CA GLN A 94 43.07 27.43 -2.39
C GLN A 94 44.17 26.38 -2.22
N LYS A 95 44.63 26.10 -0.98
CA LYS A 95 45.62 25.04 -0.69
C LYS A 95 45.05 23.63 -0.85
N ARG A 96 43.73 23.44 -0.69
CA ARG A 96 43.05 22.16 -0.95
C ARG A 96 42.75 21.94 -2.43
N HIS A 97 42.58 23.01 -3.21
CA HIS A 97 42.47 22.95 -4.67
C HIS A 97 43.87 22.94 -5.30
N GLY A 98 44.63 21.87 -5.05
CA GLY A 98 45.92 21.63 -5.70
C GLY A 98 45.77 21.77 -7.22
N ARG A 99 46.59 22.64 -7.83
CA ARG A 99 46.67 22.82 -9.28
C ARG A 99 46.92 21.46 -9.92
N ASN A 100 45.91 20.90 -10.57
CA ASN A 100 46.06 19.70 -11.38
C ASN A 100 46.62 20.16 -12.75
N PRO A 101 47.88 19.86 -13.10
CA PRO A 101 48.48 20.34 -14.35
C PRO A 101 47.85 19.72 -15.61
N ARG A 102 46.82 18.87 -15.46
CA ARG A 102 46.09 18.24 -16.58
C ARG A 102 45.01 19.12 -17.20
N GLN A 103 44.65 20.27 -16.63
CA GLN A 103 43.60 21.15 -17.18
C GLN A 103 44.11 22.36 -17.98
N THR A 104 45.42 22.52 -18.18
CA THR A 104 45.95 23.62 -19.02
C THR A 104 45.84 23.38 -20.52
N LYS A 105 45.16 22.31 -20.98
CA LYS A 105 45.03 21.99 -22.41
C LYS A 105 43.61 22.14 -22.99
N ILE A 106 42.66 22.72 -22.23
CA ILE A 106 41.28 22.96 -22.73
C ILE A 106 40.99 24.46 -22.92
N ARG A 107 41.86 25.36 -22.44
CA ARG A 107 41.67 26.82 -22.66
C ARG A 107 42.26 27.35 -23.98
N GLU A 108 43.02 26.56 -24.72
CA GLU A 108 43.51 26.97 -26.05
C GLU A 108 42.64 26.49 -27.22
N LEU A 109 41.58 25.70 -27.00
CA LEU A 109 40.70 25.20 -28.06
C LEU A 109 39.24 25.68 -28.00
N CYS A 110 38.83 26.43 -26.98
CA CYS A 110 37.49 27.04 -26.91
C CYS A 110 37.51 28.58 -27.05
N GLY A 111 38.51 29.12 -27.74
CA GLY A 111 38.29 30.35 -28.49
C GLY A 111 37.48 29.98 -29.72
N VAL A 112 36.28 30.55 -29.85
CA VAL A 112 35.29 30.31 -30.91
C VAL A 112 34.36 29.12 -30.62
N MET A 113 33.22 29.40 -29.97
CA MET A 113 31.88 28.94 -30.40
C MET A 113 30.84 29.55 -29.45
N THR A 114 30.44 30.76 -29.80
CA THR A 114 29.15 31.35 -29.41
C THR A 114 28.00 30.50 -29.93
N ASN A 115 26.94 30.37 -29.13
CA ASN A 115 25.59 29.91 -29.46
C ASN A 115 25.45 28.47 -29.97
N ILE A 116 24.98 27.57 -29.11
CA ILE A 116 24.24 26.39 -29.56
C ILE A 116 22.95 26.30 -28.75
N ASP A 117 21.86 26.37 -29.51
CA ASP A 117 20.49 26.08 -29.14
C ASP A 117 20.36 24.72 -28.44
N ILE A 118 19.56 24.72 -27.37
CA ILE A 118 19.09 23.52 -26.71
C ILE A 118 18.02 22.88 -27.60
N LEU A 119 18.34 21.82 -28.33
CA LEU A 119 17.35 20.81 -28.74
C LEU A 119 17.95 19.40 -28.83
N SER A 120 17.44 18.54 -27.93
CA SER A 120 17.07 17.13 -28.11
C SER A 120 18.11 16.02 -28.36
N VAL A 121 17.67 14.82 -27.97
CA VAL A 121 18.08 13.43 -28.32
C VAL A 121 18.77 12.70 -27.15
N GLU A 122 18.07 11.88 -26.36
CA GLU A 122 17.57 10.50 -26.59
C GLU A 122 18.62 9.41 -26.33
N SER A 123 18.26 8.50 -25.42
CA SER A 123 18.86 7.19 -25.09
C SER A 123 20.24 7.15 -24.43
N ILE A 124 20.36 6.36 -23.35
CA ILE A 124 21.34 5.27 -23.18
C ILE A 124 21.13 4.58 -21.82
N ASP A 125 20.99 3.25 -21.93
CA ASP A 125 21.32 2.13 -21.05
C ASP A 125 20.65 1.86 -19.68
N GLU A 126 19.91 0.75 -19.72
CA GLU A 126 19.71 -0.25 -18.67
C GLU A 126 20.91 -0.41 -17.73
N ASP A 127 20.75 -0.03 -16.46
CA ASP A 127 20.76 -0.98 -15.35
C ASP A 127 20.53 -0.23 -14.03
N ARG A 128 19.70 -0.79 -13.16
CA ARG A 128 19.49 -0.36 -11.75
C ARG A 128 18.88 1.02 -11.52
N LEU A 129 17.55 1.05 -11.45
CA LEU A 129 16.75 1.28 -10.23
C LEU A 129 15.31 1.54 -10.66
N ILE A 130 14.39 0.62 -10.40
CA ILE A 130 12.96 0.84 -10.57
C ILE A 130 12.48 1.74 -9.41
N PRO A 131 12.06 3.01 -9.65
CA PRO A 131 11.45 3.80 -8.59
C PRO A 131 10.08 3.20 -8.25
N LYS A 132 9.87 2.86 -6.98
CA LYS A 132 8.67 2.23 -6.41
C LYS A 132 7.37 3.07 -6.57
N ASN A 133 7.42 4.22 -7.24
CA ASN A 133 6.31 5.17 -7.35
C ASN A 133 5.49 5.08 -8.64
N VAL A 134 5.91 4.32 -9.66
CA VAL A 134 5.15 4.21 -10.92
C VAL A 134 3.97 3.24 -10.79
N PHE A 135 4.03 2.28 -9.85
CA PHE A 135 2.93 1.35 -9.58
C PHE A 135 1.65 2.03 -9.08
N SER A 136 1.78 3.19 -8.41
CA SER A 136 0.64 3.92 -7.84
C SER A 136 -0.23 4.57 -8.91
N ILE A 137 0.40 5.13 -9.95
CA ILE A 137 -0.29 5.88 -11.00
C ILE A 137 -1.09 4.94 -11.91
N TYR A 138 -0.52 3.79 -12.29
CA TYR A 138 -1.24 2.79 -13.08
C TYR A 138 -2.37 2.11 -12.28
N ALA A 139 -2.22 1.92 -10.97
CA ALA A 139 -3.27 1.34 -10.13
C ALA A 139 -4.49 2.27 -9.96
N LEU A 140 -4.25 3.58 -9.78
CA LEU A 140 -5.31 4.58 -9.70
C LEU A 140 -6.04 4.78 -11.02
N MET A 141 -5.33 4.68 -12.15
CA MET A 141 -5.92 4.82 -13.48
C MET A 141 -6.80 3.61 -13.85
N VAL A 142 -6.43 2.40 -13.42
CA VAL A 142 -7.19 1.16 -13.68
C VAL A 142 -8.43 1.01 -12.78
N LEU A 143 -8.44 1.57 -11.58
CA LEU A 143 -9.59 1.48 -10.67
C LEU A 143 -10.74 2.46 -10.99
N ARG A 144 -10.48 3.51 -11.78
CA ARG A 144 -11.48 4.57 -12.05
C ARG A 144 -12.42 4.29 -13.24
N GLN A 145 -12.17 3.25 -14.04
CA GLN A 145 -12.98 2.94 -15.24
C GLN A 145 -13.62 1.54 -15.26
N ALA A 146 -13.64 0.81 -14.14
CA ALA A 146 -14.22 -0.54 -14.14
C ALA A 146 -15.73 -0.49 -13.87
N ASN A 147 -16.54 -0.66 -14.92
CA ASN A 147 -17.94 -1.06 -14.76
C ASN A 147 -17.99 -2.39 -13.99
N PRO A 148 -18.73 -2.49 -12.86
CA PRO A 148 -18.72 -3.68 -12.00
C PRO A 148 -19.28 -4.94 -12.67
N SER A 149 -20.02 -4.78 -13.77
CA SER A 149 -20.61 -5.86 -14.56
C SER A 149 -19.64 -6.55 -15.53
N GLN A 150 -18.39 -6.08 -15.66
CA GLN A 150 -17.33 -6.71 -16.46
C GLN A 150 -16.03 -6.92 -15.66
N MET A 151 -16.12 -7.19 -14.36
CA MET A 151 -14.95 -7.64 -13.61
C MET A 151 -14.52 -9.02 -14.11
N TYR A 152 -13.62 -9.03 -15.09
CA TYR A 152 -12.96 -10.24 -15.57
C TYR A 152 -12.22 -10.88 -14.39
N ALA A 153 -12.51 -12.15 -14.10
CA ALA A 153 -11.84 -12.91 -13.03
C ALA A 153 -10.31 -13.03 -13.19
N PHE A 154 -9.77 -12.57 -14.33
CA PHE A 154 -8.36 -12.60 -14.71
C PHE A 154 -7.62 -11.26 -14.53
N ILE A 155 -8.23 -10.25 -13.92
CA ILE A 155 -7.54 -8.98 -13.64
C ILE A 155 -6.35 -9.28 -12.68
N PRO A 156 -5.11 -8.85 -13.00
CA PRO A 156 -3.90 -9.22 -12.26
C PRO A 156 -3.97 -9.11 -10.72
N PRO A 157 -4.63 -8.10 -10.11
CA PRO A 157 -4.83 -8.01 -8.67
C PRO A 157 -5.65 -9.17 -8.09
N ILE A 158 -6.72 -9.60 -8.78
CA ILE A 158 -7.59 -10.70 -8.34
C ILE A 158 -6.83 -12.02 -8.39
N VAL A 159 -6.12 -12.29 -9.49
CA VAL A 159 -5.28 -13.49 -9.64
C VAL A 159 -4.18 -13.52 -8.58
N LYS A 160 -3.60 -12.36 -8.25
CA LYS A 160 -2.58 -12.23 -7.20
C LYS A 160 -3.15 -12.49 -5.81
N ALA A 161 -4.37 -12.00 -5.52
CA ALA A 161 -5.08 -12.30 -4.28
C ALA A 161 -5.39 -13.80 -4.14
N ILE A 162 -5.90 -14.44 -5.19
CA ILE A 162 -6.17 -15.89 -5.22
C ILE A 162 -4.88 -16.70 -5.00
N LYS A 163 -3.78 -16.32 -5.66
CA LYS A 163 -2.46 -16.98 -5.47
C LYS A 163 -1.94 -16.81 -4.03
N LYS A 164 -2.13 -15.65 -3.41
CA LYS A 164 -1.76 -15.42 -2.01
C LYS A 164 -2.59 -16.29 -1.08
N PHE A 165 -3.92 -16.31 -1.27
CA PHE A 165 -4.82 -17.13 -0.46
C PHE A 165 -4.45 -18.62 -0.49
N ARG A 166 -4.17 -19.18 -1.68
CA ARG A 166 -3.72 -20.59 -1.80
C ARG A 166 -2.43 -20.87 -1.04
N ARG A 167 -1.48 -19.93 -1.04
CA ARG A 167 -0.24 -20.07 -0.27
C ARG A 167 -0.54 -20.08 1.23
N ASP A 168 -1.38 -19.15 1.69
CA ASP A 168 -1.71 -19.01 3.11
C ASP A 168 -2.45 -20.26 3.64
N VAL A 169 -3.36 -20.83 2.86
CA VAL A 169 -4.02 -22.12 3.17
C VAL A 169 -3.02 -23.27 3.25
N ASN A 170 -2.11 -23.39 2.27
CA ASN A 170 -1.08 -24.45 2.30
C ASN A 170 -0.14 -24.32 3.52
N ILE A 171 0.15 -23.08 3.96
CA ILE A 171 0.94 -22.84 5.17
C ILE A 171 0.14 -23.26 6.41
N ALA A 172 -1.15 -22.93 6.47
CA ALA A 172 -2.01 -23.33 7.58
C ALA A 172 -2.14 -24.86 7.71
N ASP A 173 -2.33 -25.57 6.59
CA ASP A 173 -2.36 -27.04 6.55
C ASP A 173 -1.03 -27.65 6.99
N ALA A 174 0.10 -27.05 6.60
CA ALA A 174 1.43 -27.47 7.06
C ALA A 174 1.66 -27.15 8.56
N CYS A 175 1.07 -26.09 9.08
CA CYS A 175 1.14 -25.75 10.50
C CYS A 175 0.33 -26.73 11.38
N GLY A 176 -0.77 -27.30 10.87
CA GLY A 176 -1.54 -28.34 11.56
C GLY A 176 -0.81 -29.69 11.67
N THR A 177 0.21 -29.93 10.85
CA THR A 177 1.03 -31.16 10.87
C THR A 177 2.36 -30.99 11.59
N LYS A 178 2.63 -29.81 12.18
CA LYS A 178 3.91 -29.52 12.85
C LYS A 178 3.98 -30.17 14.24
N CYS A 179 4.54 -31.38 14.24
CA CYS A 179 5.22 -32.12 15.32
C CYS A 179 4.79 -31.82 16.78
N ARG A 180 4.11 -32.77 17.41
CA ARG A 180 3.90 -32.83 18.87
C ARG A 180 5.19 -32.95 19.71
N ASP A 181 6.36 -33.07 19.07
CA ASP A 181 7.62 -33.42 19.72
C ASP A 181 8.61 -32.26 19.89
N THR A 182 8.25 -31.03 19.53
CA THR A 182 9.10 -29.88 19.90
C THR A 182 8.90 -29.56 21.38
N LYS A 183 9.77 -30.13 22.22
CA LYS A 183 9.94 -29.74 23.63
C LYS A 183 10.13 -28.22 23.67
N ALA A 184 9.18 -27.54 24.32
CA ALA A 184 9.33 -26.12 24.61
C ALA A 184 10.63 -25.92 25.39
N VAL A 185 11.55 -25.14 24.83
CA VAL A 185 12.71 -24.64 25.57
C VAL A 185 12.15 -23.71 26.65
N VAL A 186 12.07 -24.22 27.86
CA VAL A 186 11.81 -23.44 29.07
C VAL A 186 13.01 -22.51 29.22
N TRP A 187 12.82 -21.22 28.95
CA TRP A 187 13.78 -20.19 29.31
C TRP A 187 13.80 -20.12 30.83
N GLY A 188 14.83 -20.72 31.43
CA GLY A 188 15.02 -20.76 32.87
C GLY A 188 15.06 -19.36 33.46
N GLU A 189 14.24 -19.14 34.47
CA GLU A 189 14.28 -17.98 35.35
C GLU A 189 15.64 -17.97 36.07
N GLY A 190 16.34 -16.83 36.00
CA GLY A 190 17.58 -16.61 36.73
C GLY A 190 17.28 -16.43 38.21
N GLU A 191 17.68 -17.40 39.03
CA GLU A 191 17.79 -17.24 40.48
C GLU A 191 18.96 -16.30 40.80
N GLY A 192 18.64 -15.08 41.25
CA GLY A 192 19.58 -14.19 41.91
C GLY A 192 19.65 -14.52 43.40
N GLY A 193 20.72 -15.21 43.81
CA GLY A 193 21.09 -15.39 45.23
C GLY A 193 22.00 -14.25 45.70
N GLY A 194 21.64 -13.65 46.83
CA GLY A 194 22.44 -12.67 47.58
C GLY A 194 23.40 -13.29 48.58
#